data_AF-A0A7R9AJM3-F1
#
_entry.id   AF-A0A7R9AJM3-F1
#
_cell.length_a   1.000
_cell.length_b   1.000
_cell.length_c   1.000
_cell.angle_alpha   90.00
_cell.angle_beta   90.00
_cell.angle_gamma   90.00
#
_symmetry.space_group_name_H-M   'P 1'
#
loop_
_entity.id
_entity.type
_entity.pdbx_description
1 polymer ?
#
loop_
_entity_poly.entity_id
_entity_poly.type
_entity_poly.pdbx_seq_one_letter_code
_entity_poly.pdbx_strand_id
1 'polypeptide(L)' 'VLILSPFAGAGETMHEALLVNPYELDDVADTLHRALTMPIDEREMRMYHLKKREQTMNVDFWLTSFLKEQE' A
#
# COMPACT_ATOMS: atom_id res chain seq x y z
N VAL A 1 -7.12 1.04 -7.25
CA VAL A 1 -5.65 0.85 -7.20
C VAL A 1 -5.08 1.95 -6.33
N LEU A 2 -4.09 1.63 -5.50
CA LEU A 2 -3.31 2.62 -4.76
C LEU A 2 -1.93 2.74 -5.40
N ILE A 3 -1.48 3.97 -5.64
CA ILE A 3 -0.09 4.28 -6.02
C ILE A 3 0.54 5.00 -4.84
N LEU A 4 1.75 4.61 -4.46
CA LEU A 4 2.41 5.12 -3.27
C LEU A 4 3.89 5.36 -3.54
N SER A 5 4.45 6.37 -2.86
CA SER A 5 5.89 6.57 -2.82
C SER A 5 6.54 5.53 -1.90
N PRO A 6 7.68 4.93 -2.27
CA PRO A 6 8.45 4.05 -1.38
C PRO A 6 8.98 4.80 -0.15
N PHE A 7 9.03 6.14 -0.20
CA PHE A 7 9.47 6.99 0.92
C PHE A 7 8.35 7.28 1.93
N ALA A 8 7.10 6.92 1.63
CA ALA A 8 6.06 6.97 2.65
C ALA A 8 6.30 5.83 3.65
N GLY A 9 6.15 6.09 4.95
CA GLY A 9 6.25 5.03 5.98
C GLY A 9 5.25 3.88 5.75
N ALA A 10 4.17 4.14 5.03
CA ALA A 10 3.23 3.12 4.57
C ALA A 10 3.79 2.23 3.43
N GLY A 11 4.76 2.71 2.65
CA GLY A 11 5.32 1.99 1.49
C GLY A 11 6.02 0.70 1.85
N GLU A 12 6.61 0.63 3.03
CA GLU A 12 7.25 -0.58 3.56
C GLU A 12 6.24 -1.66 3.96
N THR A 13 4.97 -1.30 4.20
CA THR A 13 3.94 -2.23 4.67
C THR A 13 2.87 -2.51 3.61
N MET A 14 2.65 -1.57 2.68
CA MET A 14 1.60 -1.65 1.65
C MET A 14 2.04 -2.32 0.35
N HIS A 15 2.47 -3.58 0.41
CA HIS A 15 2.98 -4.33 -0.75
C HIS A 15 1.97 -4.51 -1.90
N GLU A 16 0.67 -4.39 -1.63
CA GLU A 16 -0.39 -4.45 -2.64
C GLU A 16 -0.51 -3.18 -3.49
N ALA A 17 0.05 -2.07 -3.01
CA ALA A 17 0.11 -0.82 -3.76
C ALA A 17 1.12 -0.91 -4.91
N LEU A 18 0.95 -0.05 -5.90
CA LEU A 18 2.00 0.20 -6.88
C LEU A 18 2.97 1.20 -6.26
N LEU A 19 4.18 0.75 -5.93
CA LEU A 19 5.23 1.62 -5.44
C LEU A 19 5.92 2.31 -6.60
N VAL A 20 6.09 3.63 -6.51
CA VAL A 20 6.74 4.42 -7.54
C VAL A 20 7.59 5.53 -6.95
N ASN A 21 8.81 5.71 -7.47
CA ASN A 21 9.66 6.80 -7.04
C ASN A 21 9.16 8.12 -7.67
N PRO A 22 8.67 9.09 -6.88
CA PRO A 22 8.13 10.34 -7.44
C PRO A 22 9.17 11.21 -8.15
N TYR A 23 10.47 10.94 -7.99
CA TYR A 23 11.54 11.67 -8.66
C TYR A 23 11.85 11.12 -10.07
N GLU A 24 11.34 9.94 -10.41
CA GLU A 24 11.51 9.31 -11.74
C GLU A 24 10.23 9.48 -12.55
N LEU A 25 10.12 10.57 -13.31
CA LEU A 25 8.87 10.96 -13.98
C LEU A 25 8.37 9.93 -15.00
N ASP A 26 9.28 9.26 -15.70
CA ASP A 26 8.93 8.22 -16.68
C ASP A 26 8.29 7.00 -15.97
N ASP A 27 8.85 6.57 -14.84
CA ASP A 27 8.30 5.48 -14.02
C ASP A 27 6.94 5.84 -13.41
N VAL A 28 6.77 7.11 -13.01
CA VAL A 28 5.47 7.65 -12.58
C VAL A 28 4.44 7.58 -13.71
N ALA A 29 4.81 7.98 -14.92
CA ALA A 29 3.91 7.94 -16.06
C ALA A 29 3.49 6.50 -16.41
N ASP A 30 4.46 5.57 -16.44
CA ASP A 30 4.20 4.14 -16.71
C ASP A 30 3.32 3.51 -15.62
N THR A 31 3.60 3.83 -14.35
CA THR A 31 2.80 3.34 -13.22
C THR A 31 1.37 3.88 -13.27
N LEU A 32 1.18 5.15 -13.63
CA LEU A 32 -0.14 5.74 -13.81
C LEU A 32 -0.89 5.09 -14.97
N HIS A 33 -0.21 4.90 -16.11
CA HIS A 33 -0.79 4.21 -17.27
C HIS A 33 -1.26 2.81 -16.89
N ARG A 34 -0.40 2.03 -16.21
CA ARG A 34 -0.75 0.71 -15.67
C ARG A 34 -1.96 0.78 -14.75
N ALA A 35 -1.99 1.71 -13.79
CA ALA A 35 -3.09 1.81 -12.84
C ALA A 35 -4.44 2.11 -13.52
N LEU A 36 -4.43 2.95 -14.56
CA LEU A 36 -5.61 3.32 -15.33
C LEU A 36 -6.09 2.18 -16.26
N THR A 37 -5.16 1.39 -16.79
CA THR A 37 -5.45 0.29 -17.74
C THR A 37 -5.60 -1.08 -17.07
N MET A 38 -5.39 -1.16 -15.75
CA MET A 38 -5.44 -2.40 -14.99
C MET A 38 -6.81 -3.11 -15.13
N PRO A 39 -6.84 -4.43 -15.40
CA PRO A 39 -8.08 -5.21 -15.42
C PRO A 39 -8.85 -5.09 -14.10
N ILE A 40 -10.18 -5.14 -14.14
CA ILE A 40 -11.02 -4.95 -12.94
C ILE A 40 -10.69 -5.99 -11.86
N ASP A 41 -10.50 -7.25 -12.23
CA ASP A 41 -10.19 -8.33 -11.29
C ASP A 41 -8.89 -8.08 -10.50
N GLU A 42 -7.84 -7.58 -11.16
CA GLU A 42 -6.59 -7.22 -10.48
C GLU A 42 -6.80 -6.03 -9.52
N ARG A 43 -7.60 -5.03 -9.93
CA ARG A 43 -7.90 -3.86 -9.10
C ARG A 43 -8.64 -4.25 -7.83
N GLU A 44 -9.63 -5.12 -7.95
CA GLU A 44 -10.43 -5.62 -6.83
C GLU A 44 -9.58 -6.48 -5.91
N MET A 45 -8.77 -7.40 -6.46
CA MET A 45 -7.88 -8.25 -5.68
C MET A 45 -6.89 -7.41 -4.85
N ARG A 46 -6.19 -6.46 -5.47
CA ARG A 46 -5.26 -5.56 -4.75
C ARG A 46 -5.96 -4.78 -3.65
N MET A 47 -7.13 -4.22 -3.94
CA MET A 47 -7.86 -3.40 -2.97
C MET A 47 -8.42 -4.23 -1.81
N TYR A 48 -8.88 -5.46 -2.09
CA TYR A 48 -9.33 -6.41 -1.07
C TYR A 48 -8.21 -6.73 -0.08
N HIS A 49 -7.02 -7.09 -0.58
CA HIS A 49 -5.88 -7.41 0.27
C HIS A 49 -5.40 -6.20 1.08
N LEU A 50 -5.32 -5.03 0.44
CA LEU A 50 -4.95 -3.79 1.11
C LEU A 50 -5.91 -3.46 2.26
N LYS A 51 -7.22 -3.56 2.04
CA LYS A 51 -8.25 -3.34 3.07
C LYS A 51 -8.17 -4.36 4.21
N LYS A 52 -7.96 -5.64 3.88
CA LYS A 52 -7.82 -6.71 4.87
C LYS A 52 -6.62 -6.49 5.78
N ARG A 53 -5.50 -6.02 5.22
CA ARG A 53 -4.29 -5.69 5.99
C ARG A 53 -4.57 -4.55 6.98
N GLU A 54 -5.12 -3.43 6.50
CA GLU A 54 -5.44 -2.27 7.36
C GLU A 54 -6.46 -2.60 8.47
N GLN A 55 -7.38 -3.51 8.21
CA GLN A 55 -8.31 -4.00 9.25
C GLN A 55 -7.60 -4.82 10.34
N THR A 56 -6.53 -5.53 9.98
CA THR A 56 -5.77 -6.40 10.89
C THR A 56 -4.72 -5.61 11.67
N MET A 57 -3.99 -4.73 10.98
CA MET A 57 -2.93 -3.87 11.54
C MET A 57 -3.49 -2.50 11.92
N ASN A 58 -4.63 -2.49 12.60
CA ASN A 58 -5.32 -1.27 13.00
C ASN A 58 -4.70 -0.65 14.27
N VAL A 59 -5.28 0.46 14.74
CA VAL A 59 -4.78 1.17 15.93
C VAL A 59 -4.82 0.32 17.20
N ASP A 60 -5.81 -0.56 17.35
CA ASP A 60 -5.92 -1.45 18.51
C ASP A 60 -4.80 -2.51 18.52
N PHE A 61 -4.48 -3.04 17.33
CA PHE A 61 -3.34 -3.93 17.15
C PHE A 61 -2.02 -3.23 17.47
N TRP A 62 -1.84 -1.99 17.00
CA TRP A 62 -0.67 -1.19 17.32
C TRP A 62 -0.54 -0.94 18.83
N LEU A 63 -1.62 -0.52 19.48
CA LEU A 63 -1.64 -0.23 20.92
C LEU A 63 -1.27 -1.48 21.74
N THR A 64 -1.85 -2.62 21.40
CA THR A 64 -1.60 -3.89 22.10
C THR A 64 -0.15 -4.35 21.91
N SER A 65 0.37 -4.25 20.68
CA SER A 65 1.76 -4.60 20.37
C SER A 65 2.74 -3.69 21.10
N PHE A 66 2.46 -2.38 21.11
CA PHE A 66 3.29 -1.38 21.79
C PHE A 66 3.36 -1.61 23.30
N LEU A 67 2.22 -1.89 23.95
CA LEU A 67 2.19 -2.14 25.39
C LEU A 67 2.93 -3.43 25.77
N LYS A 68 2.85 -4.47 24.93
CA LYS A 68 3.55 -5.76 25.16
C LYS A 68 5.07 -5.63 25.08
N GLU A 69 5.59 -4.70 24.29
CA GLU A 69 7.04 -4.44 24.18
C GLU A 69 7.62 -3.68 25.38
N GLN A 70 6.77 -3.12 26.25
CA GLN A 70 7.17 -2.37 27.44
C GLN A 70 7.19 -3.23 28.73
N GLU A 71 6.77 -4.50 28.64
CA GLU A 71 6.91 -5.51 29.71
C GLU A 71 8.20 -6.32 29.56
#